data_AF-A0A917RQ37-F1
#
_entry.id   AF-A0A917RQ37-F1
#
_cell.length_a   1.000
_cell.length_b   1.000
_cell.length_c   1.000
_cell.angle_alpha   90.00
_cell.angle_beta   90.00
_cell.angle_gamma   90.00
#
_symmetry.space_group_name_H-M   'P 1'
#
loop_
_entity.id
_entity.type
_entity.pdbx_description
1 polymer ?
#
loop_
_entity_poly.entity_id
_entity_poly.type
_entity_poly.pdbx_seq_one_letter_code
_entity_poly.pdbx_strand_id
1 'polypeptide(L)'
;MARNQPTDPPIDLYAAVQGEVSWFCCGSAWGPCSSTGHGACGTCNSGSMQHAWPNTSDACLSITRPDACGVSLSRRTCGFAHRTTALCSGASVVTTIADCGPQTDLFCGERSCCGATCASNRLIDLTPAAFSQIASLSAGLRPAEISVP
;
A
#
# COMPACT_ATOMS: atom_id res chain seq x y z
N MET A 1 -8.08 -25.39 -30.64
CA MET A 1 -7.93 -26.04 -29.33
C MET A 1 -6.68 -25.48 -28.65
N ALA A 2 -6.81 -25.17 -27.36
CA ALA A 2 -5.79 -24.82 -26.37
C ALA A 2 -4.92 -23.55 -26.56
N ARG A 3 -5.15 -22.56 -25.69
CA ARG A 3 -4.08 -22.02 -24.83
C ARG A 3 -4.60 -22.02 -23.40
N ASN A 4 -4.04 -22.90 -22.57
CA ASN A 4 -4.24 -22.88 -21.13
C ASN A 4 -3.74 -21.52 -20.62
N GLN A 5 -4.65 -20.69 -20.10
CA GLN A 5 -4.25 -19.68 -19.13
C GLN A 5 -3.82 -20.41 -17.86
N PRO A 6 -2.68 -20.05 -17.23
CA PRO A 6 -2.40 -20.49 -15.87
C PRO A 6 -3.53 -19.97 -14.99
N THR A 7 -4.34 -20.87 -14.45
CA THR A 7 -5.29 -20.59 -13.37
C THR A 7 -4.54 -20.75 -12.05
N ASP A 8 -3.43 -20.02 -11.92
CA ASP A 8 -2.84 -19.88 -10.59
C ASP A 8 -3.87 -19.10 -9.77
N PRO A 9 -4.39 -19.68 -8.67
CA PRO A 9 -5.23 -18.91 -7.76
C PRO A 9 -4.40 -17.70 -7.29
N PRO A 10 -5.01 -16.51 -7.17
CA PRO A 10 -4.29 -15.39 -6.58
C PRO A 10 -3.70 -15.86 -5.25
N ILE A 11 -2.39 -15.64 -5.07
CA ILE A 11 -1.57 -16.06 -3.91
C ILE A 11 -2.14 -15.48 -2.58
N ASP A 12 -3.14 -14.62 -2.69
CA ASP A 12 -3.69 -13.79 -1.62
C ASP A 12 -5.09 -14.24 -1.17
N LEU A 13 -5.19 -15.43 -0.62
CA LEU A 13 -6.20 -15.61 0.44
C LEU A 13 -5.60 -15.46 1.84
N TYR A 14 -4.27 -15.65 2.03
CA TYR A 14 -3.63 -15.56 3.36
C TYR A 14 -2.12 -15.23 3.39
N ALA A 15 -1.44 -15.09 2.25
CA ALA A 15 0.02 -14.88 2.27
C ALA A 15 0.38 -13.41 2.40
N ALA A 16 1.31 -13.09 3.29
CA ALA A 16 1.89 -11.76 3.36
C ALA A 16 2.60 -11.42 2.04
N VAL A 17 2.51 -10.16 1.62
CA VAL A 17 3.19 -9.64 0.43
C VAL A 17 4.28 -8.65 0.86
N GLN A 18 5.44 -8.75 0.23
CA GLN A 18 6.54 -7.81 0.46
C GLN A 18 6.65 -6.84 -0.70
N GLY A 19 6.89 -5.57 -0.37
CA GLY A 19 7.05 -4.49 -1.34
C GLY A 19 7.46 -3.22 -0.63
N GLU A 20 7.29 -2.09 -1.31
CA GLU A 20 7.57 -0.79 -0.73
C GLU A 20 6.30 -0.17 -0.14
N VAL A 21 6.47 0.42 1.03
CA VAL A 21 5.50 1.32 1.64
C VAL A 21 5.96 2.75 1.49
N SER A 22 5.04 3.62 1.10
CA SER A 22 5.24 5.07 1.09
C SER A 22 4.22 5.76 2.00
N TRP A 23 4.15 7.09 1.95
CA TRP A 23 3.08 7.84 2.58
C TRP A 23 2.51 8.92 1.67
N PHE A 24 1.25 9.29 1.91
CA PHE A 24 0.53 10.28 1.10
C PHE A 24 -0.36 11.18 1.97
N CYS A 25 -0.59 12.41 1.51
CA CYS A 25 -1.51 13.34 2.17
C CYS A 25 -2.95 13.09 1.72
N CYS A 26 -3.89 13.07 2.66
CA CYS A 26 -5.33 13.06 2.40
C CYS A 26 -6.13 13.80 3.48
N GLY A 27 -7.33 14.27 3.13
CA GLY A 27 -8.27 14.92 4.05
C GLY A 27 -7.74 16.23 4.64
N SER A 28 -8.09 16.49 5.90
CA SER A 28 -7.70 17.72 6.61
C SER A 28 -6.19 17.80 6.85
N ALA A 29 -5.68 19.03 6.93
CA ALA A 29 -4.27 19.31 7.22
C ALA A 29 -3.80 18.62 8.51
N TRP A 30 -2.64 17.97 8.44
CA TRP A 30 -2.01 17.27 9.56
C TRP A 30 -0.52 17.09 9.29
N GLY A 31 0.32 17.38 10.29
CA GLY A 31 1.77 17.28 10.14
C GLY A 31 2.27 18.11 8.94
N PRO A 32 3.01 17.53 7.98
CA PRO A 32 3.49 18.24 6.79
C PRO A 32 2.42 18.42 5.70
N CYS A 33 1.23 17.84 5.86
CA CYS A 33 0.19 17.86 4.83
C CYS A 33 -0.72 19.09 4.95
N SER A 34 -0.98 19.73 3.81
CA SER A 34 -2.10 20.66 3.65
C SER A 34 -3.42 19.89 3.44
N SER A 35 -4.54 20.61 3.50
CA SER A 35 -5.85 20.03 3.20
C SER A 35 -5.97 19.63 1.72
N THR A 36 -6.50 18.43 1.47
CA THR A 36 -6.74 17.88 0.13
C THR A 36 -8.02 17.01 0.13
N GLY A 37 -8.23 16.19 -0.90
CA GLY A 37 -9.37 15.26 -0.98
C GLY A 37 -9.33 14.15 0.06
N HIS A 38 -10.50 13.64 0.45
CA HIS A 38 -10.67 12.54 1.42
C HIS A 38 -10.51 11.13 0.82
N GLY A 39 -9.76 11.02 -0.29
CA GLY A 39 -9.56 9.77 -1.01
C GLY A 39 -10.82 9.19 -1.66
N ALA A 40 -10.65 8.09 -2.38
CA ALA A 40 -11.70 7.37 -3.09
C ALA A 40 -12.79 6.81 -2.16
N CYS A 41 -12.47 6.53 -0.89
CA CYS A 41 -13.46 6.10 0.09
C CYS A 41 -14.22 7.26 0.76
N GLY A 42 -13.78 8.52 0.55
CA GLY A 42 -14.38 9.70 1.17
C GLY A 42 -14.11 9.86 2.67
N THR A 43 -13.25 9.02 3.25
CA THR A 43 -12.98 8.96 4.70
C THR A 43 -11.51 9.16 5.05
N CYS A 44 -10.65 9.38 4.06
CA CYS A 44 -9.20 9.48 4.27
C CYS A 44 -8.84 10.77 5.02
N ASN A 45 -8.03 10.65 6.06
CA ASN A 45 -7.49 11.75 6.84
C ASN A 45 -6.02 11.48 7.23
N SER A 46 -5.14 12.42 6.92
CA SER A 46 -3.68 12.32 7.17
C SER A 46 -3.33 12.04 8.63
N GLY A 47 -4.16 12.49 9.56
CA GLY A 47 -4.01 12.26 11.00
C GLY A 47 -4.57 10.94 11.53
N SER A 48 -5.15 10.08 10.69
CA SER A 48 -5.77 8.80 11.08
C SER A 48 -4.94 7.59 10.68
N MET A 49 -5.16 6.42 11.29
CA MET A 49 -4.44 5.18 10.95
C MET A 49 -5.05 4.50 9.71
N GLN A 50 -4.72 5.03 8.53
CA GLN A 50 -5.34 4.64 7.26
C GLN A 50 -4.29 4.44 6.16
N HIS A 51 -4.71 3.87 5.04
CA HIS A 51 -3.86 3.68 3.87
C HIS A 51 -4.65 3.68 2.55
N ALA A 52 -3.93 3.88 1.44
CA ALA A 52 -4.39 3.57 0.10
C ALA A 52 -4.01 2.12 -0.25
N TRP A 53 -4.96 1.39 -0.83
CA TRP A 53 -4.72 0.02 -1.33
C TRP A 53 -5.00 -0.06 -2.84
N PRO A 54 -4.18 -0.78 -3.62
CA PRO A 54 -4.51 -1.11 -5.00
C PRO A 54 -5.71 -2.06 -5.05
N ASN A 55 -6.42 -2.14 -6.17
CA ASN A 55 -7.50 -3.12 -6.33
C ASN A 55 -8.63 -3.02 -5.25
N THR A 56 -9.05 -1.81 -4.88
CA THR A 56 -10.22 -1.63 -3.99
C THR A 56 -11.56 -1.69 -4.72
N SER A 57 -11.55 -1.45 -6.03
CA SER A 57 -12.66 -1.51 -6.97
C SER A 57 -12.10 -1.76 -8.37
N ASP A 58 -12.94 -2.06 -9.37
CA ASP A 58 -12.45 -2.28 -10.75
C ASP A 58 -11.87 -1.00 -11.34
N ALA A 59 -12.47 0.15 -11.02
CA ALA A 59 -11.91 1.45 -11.37
C ALA A 59 -10.54 1.65 -10.72
N CYS A 60 -10.38 1.28 -9.45
CA CYS A 60 -9.08 1.36 -8.78
C CYS A 60 -8.05 0.42 -9.42
N LEU A 61 -8.42 -0.84 -9.68
CA LEU A 61 -7.53 -1.79 -10.32
C LEU A 61 -7.09 -1.30 -11.70
N SER A 62 -7.99 -0.71 -12.50
CA SER A 62 -7.69 -0.23 -13.85
C SER A 62 -6.60 0.83 -13.92
N ILE A 63 -6.35 1.58 -12.84
CA ILE A 63 -5.33 2.62 -12.76
C ILE A 63 -4.12 2.22 -11.90
N THR A 64 -4.26 1.23 -11.01
CA THR A 64 -3.17 0.86 -10.09
C THR A 64 -2.33 -0.31 -10.57
N ARG A 65 -2.97 -1.27 -11.24
CA ARG A 65 -2.35 -2.38 -11.99
C ARG A 65 -1.07 -2.99 -11.36
N PRO A 66 -1.11 -3.42 -10.08
CA PRO A 66 0.04 -4.10 -9.48
C PRO A 66 0.43 -5.39 -10.23
N ASP A 67 -0.54 -5.99 -10.95
CA ASP A 67 -0.34 -7.16 -11.81
C ASP A 67 0.64 -6.87 -12.96
N ALA A 68 0.70 -5.63 -13.46
CA ALA A 68 1.66 -5.23 -14.48
C ALA A 68 3.11 -5.30 -13.96
N CYS A 69 3.32 -5.18 -12.64
CA CYS A 69 4.62 -5.36 -12.00
C CYS A 69 4.87 -6.80 -11.53
N GLY A 70 4.01 -7.75 -11.91
CA GLY A 70 4.10 -9.15 -11.47
C GLY A 70 3.66 -9.39 -10.02
N VAL A 71 2.95 -8.43 -9.40
CA VAL A 71 2.43 -8.56 -8.04
C VAL A 71 0.91 -8.72 -8.08
N SER A 72 0.40 -9.80 -7.49
CA SER A 72 -1.05 -10.01 -7.35
C SER A 72 -1.50 -9.60 -5.96
N LEU A 73 -2.36 -8.58 -5.87
CA LEU A 73 -2.97 -8.12 -4.63
C LEU A 73 -4.47 -8.45 -4.64
N SER A 74 -4.97 -8.99 -3.53
CA SER A 74 -6.39 -9.31 -3.37
C SER A 74 -7.26 -8.07 -3.39
N ARG A 75 -8.49 -8.28 -3.87
CA ARG A 75 -9.55 -7.29 -3.80
C ARG A 75 -9.94 -7.08 -2.33
N ARG A 76 -9.65 -5.90 -1.79
CA ARG A 76 -10.06 -5.47 -0.44
C ARG A 76 -10.66 -4.08 -0.51
N THR A 77 -11.80 -3.86 0.12
CA THR A 77 -12.57 -2.61 -0.01
C THR A 77 -12.33 -1.67 1.16
N CYS A 78 -12.79 -0.42 1.04
CA CYS A 78 -12.77 0.60 2.09
C CYS A 78 -13.14 0.03 3.46
N GLY A 79 -12.36 0.37 4.48
CA GLY A 79 -12.51 -0.11 5.86
C GLY A 79 -11.82 -1.44 6.18
N PHE A 80 -11.39 -2.23 5.19
CA PHE A 80 -10.61 -3.44 5.45
C PHE A 80 -9.26 -3.08 6.09
N ALA A 81 -8.81 -3.89 7.05
CA ALA A 81 -7.60 -3.64 7.81
C ALA A 81 -6.42 -4.47 7.28
N HIS A 82 -5.25 -3.85 7.18
CA HIS A 82 -3.99 -4.51 6.93
C HIS A 82 -3.00 -4.20 8.06
N ARG A 83 -2.11 -5.15 8.34
CA ARG A 83 -0.89 -4.90 9.09
C ARG A 83 0.24 -4.61 8.12
N THR A 84 0.97 -3.53 8.37
CA THR A 84 2.20 -3.20 7.64
C THR A 84 3.37 -3.25 8.61
N THR A 85 4.37 -4.06 8.29
CA THR A 85 5.60 -4.24 9.10
C THR A 85 6.79 -3.73 8.32
N ALA A 86 7.49 -2.72 8.83
CA ALA A 86 8.73 -2.24 8.22
C ALA A 86 9.84 -3.29 8.39
N LEU A 87 10.35 -3.81 7.27
CA LEU A 87 11.37 -4.87 7.26
C LEU A 87 12.70 -4.41 7.87
N CYS A 88 12.93 -3.09 7.92
CA CYS A 88 14.15 -2.50 8.49
C CYS A 88 14.24 -2.61 10.01
N SER A 89 13.11 -2.51 10.70
CA SER A 89 13.06 -2.33 12.16
C SER A 89 12.17 -3.36 12.85
N GLY A 90 11.30 -4.05 12.12
CA GLY A 90 10.25 -4.89 12.67
C GLY A 90 9.08 -4.10 13.28
N ALA A 91 9.11 -2.77 13.25
CA ALA A 91 7.99 -1.95 13.70
C ALA A 91 6.77 -2.19 12.80
N SER A 92 5.57 -2.28 13.39
CA SER A 92 4.34 -2.56 12.64
C SER A 92 3.20 -1.63 13.03
N VAL A 93 2.28 -1.44 12.10
CA VAL A 93 1.07 -0.64 12.29
C VAL A 93 -0.11 -1.35 11.61
N VAL A 94 -1.28 -1.31 12.25
CA VAL A 94 -2.55 -1.76 11.65
C VAL A 94 -3.30 -0.53 11.16
N THR A 95 -3.72 -0.55 9.91
CA THR A 95 -4.42 0.57 9.27
C THR A 95 -5.58 0.08 8.44
N THR A 96 -6.56 0.95 8.19
CA THR A 96 -7.74 0.64 7.35
C THR A 96 -7.66 1.31 5.99
N ILE A 97 -8.14 0.63 4.94
CA ILE A 97 -8.24 1.18 3.58
C ILE A 97 -9.16 2.40 3.58
N ALA A 98 -8.65 3.54 3.10
CA ALA A 98 -9.40 4.78 2.95
C ALA A 98 -9.21 5.46 1.58
N ASP A 99 -8.37 4.91 0.72
CA ASP A 99 -8.16 5.42 -0.64
C ASP A 99 -7.80 4.30 -1.64
N CYS A 100 -7.86 4.63 -2.93
CA CYS A 100 -7.31 3.85 -4.02
C CYS A 100 -5.89 4.31 -4.32
N GLY A 101 -4.95 3.37 -4.38
CA GLY A 101 -3.56 3.66 -4.72
C GLY A 101 -2.60 2.77 -3.93
N PRO A 102 -1.30 2.88 -4.14
CA PRO A 102 -0.61 3.68 -5.18
C PRO A 102 -0.93 3.23 -6.61
N GLN A 103 -0.62 4.08 -7.60
CA GLN A 103 -0.54 3.66 -9.01
C GLN A 103 0.72 2.80 -9.22
N THR A 104 0.70 1.57 -8.71
CA THR A 104 1.85 0.67 -8.63
C THR A 104 2.55 0.47 -9.97
N ASP A 105 1.80 0.43 -11.07
CA ASP A 105 2.35 0.29 -12.43
C ASP A 105 3.31 1.41 -12.85
N LEU A 106 3.13 2.64 -12.36
CA LEU A 106 4.08 3.74 -12.56
C LEU A 106 5.39 3.55 -11.79
N PHE A 107 5.40 2.68 -10.78
CA PHE A 107 6.52 2.42 -9.89
C PHE A 107 7.04 0.97 -9.99
N CYS A 108 6.74 0.25 -11.09
CA CYS A 108 7.29 -1.08 -11.29
C CYS A 108 8.83 -1.04 -11.25
N GLY A 109 9.43 -1.84 -10.36
CA GLY A 109 10.88 -1.88 -10.17
C GLY A 109 11.45 -0.72 -9.34
N GLU A 110 10.62 0.19 -8.81
CA GLU A 110 11.05 1.06 -7.70
C GLU A 110 11.63 0.17 -6.58
N ARG A 111 12.66 0.69 -5.90
CA ARG A 111 13.39 -0.07 -4.91
C ARG A 111 13.91 0.83 -3.81
N SER A 112 13.62 0.46 -2.58
CA SER A 112 14.09 1.10 -1.36
C SER A 112 14.73 0.06 -0.46
N CYS A 113 15.77 0.50 0.25
CA CYS A 113 16.60 -0.36 1.07
C CYS A 113 16.92 0.31 2.41
N CYS A 114 17.27 -0.51 3.38
CA CYS A 114 17.86 -0.13 4.65
C CYS A 114 18.96 -1.13 5.00
N GLY A 115 20.19 -0.77 4.64
CA GLY A 115 21.30 -1.73 4.63
C GLY A 115 21.09 -2.78 3.54
N ALA A 116 21.18 -4.05 3.89
CA ALA A 116 21.01 -5.18 2.97
C ALA A 116 19.54 -5.56 2.71
N THR A 117 18.60 -5.05 3.53
CA THR A 117 17.17 -5.34 3.39
C THR A 117 16.57 -4.39 2.36
N CYS A 118 15.97 -4.94 1.31
CA CYS A 118 15.32 -4.20 0.24
C CYS A 118 13.99 -4.82 -0.13
N ALA A 119 13.10 -4.02 -0.70
CA ALA A 119 11.90 -4.48 -1.37
C ALA A 119 11.66 -3.63 -2.62
N SER A 120 10.78 -4.11 -3.49
CA SER A 120 10.49 -3.45 -4.75
C SER A 120 9.00 -3.36 -5.00
N ASN A 121 8.64 -2.39 -5.85
CA ASN A 121 7.28 -2.01 -6.21
C ASN A 121 6.55 -1.37 -5.03
N ARG A 122 6.02 -0.18 -5.24
CA ARG A 122 5.18 0.50 -4.24
C ARG A 122 3.80 -0.14 -4.18
N LEU A 123 3.49 -0.79 -3.06
CA LEU A 123 2.27 -1.58 -2.91
C LEU A 123 1.25 -0.95 -1.97
N ILE A 124 1.67 -0.06 -1.07
CA ILE A 124 0.79 0.57 -0.09
C ILE A 124 1.29 1.97 0.24
N ASP A 125 0.37 2.92 0.32
CA ASP A 125 0.66 4.27 0.80
C ASP A 125 -0.05 4.49 2.12
N LEU A 126 0.69 4.73 3.19
CA LEU A 126 0.13 5.01 4.51
C LEU A 126 -0.20 6.49 4.64
N THR A 127 -1.18 6.83 5.48
CA THR A 127 -1.27 8.21 5.95
C THR A 127 -0.01 8.58 6.75
N PRO A 128 0.33 9.87 6.87
CA PRO A 128 1.51 10.30 7.61
C PRO A 128 1.48 9.87 9.09
N ALA A 129 0.30 9.87 9.73
CA ALA A 129 0.14 9.36 11.10
C ALA A 129 0.50 7.89 11.23
N ALA A 130 0.10 7.06 10.25
CA ALA A 130 0.41 5.63 10.23
C ALA A 130 1.88 5.37 9.87
N PHE A 131 2.43 6.03 8.85
CA PHE A 131 3.83 5.86 8.46
C PHE A 131 4.77 6.23 9.60
N SER A 132 4.44 7.27 10.37
CA SER A 132 5.20 7.71 11.55
C SER A 132 5.31 6.65 12.65
N GLN A 133 4.45 5.62 12.65
CA GLN A 133 4.56 4.49 13.58
C GLN A 133 5.67 3.50 13.21
N ILE A 134 6.08 3.46 11.93
CA ILE A 134 7.05 2.49 11.42
C ILE A 134 8.36 3.13 10.92
N ALA A 135 8.34 4.41 10.55
CA ALA A 135 9.51 5.18 10.13
C ALA A 135 9.28 6.71 10.19
N SER A 136 10.36 7.49 10.19
CA SER A 136 10.28 8.95 9.99
C SER A 136 9.74 9.29 8.61
N LEU A 137 8.85 10.28 8.50
CA LEU A 137 8.31 10.77 7.21
C LEU A 137 9.39 11.18 6.21
N SER A 138 10.55 11.67 6.70
CA SER A 138 11.69 12.01 5.86
C SER A 138 12.32 10.83 5.13
N ALA A 139 12.01 9.59 5.52
CA ALA A 139 12.44 8.41 4.77
C ALA A 139 11.73 8.30 3.41
N GLY A 140 10.48 8.78 3.31
CA GLY A 140 9.64 8.71 2.10
C GLY A 140 9.15 7.31 1.76
N LEU A 141 10.08 6.36 1.66
CA LEU A 141 9.86 4.95 1.30
C LEU A 141 10.54 4.03 2.30
N ARG A 142 9.95 2.85 2.51
CA ARG A 142 10.59 1.75 3.25
C ARG A 142 10.24 0.40 2.63
N PRO A 143 11.14 -0.60 2.71
CA PRO A 143 10.76 -1.97 2.47
C PRO A 143 9.84 -2.47 3.61
N ALA A 144 8.72 -3.07 3.24
CA ALA A 144 7.71 -3.55 4.17
C ALA A 144 7.09 -4.88 3.76
N GLU A 145 6.55 -5.56 4.75
CA GLU A 145 5.62 -6.68 4.58
C GLU A 145 4.20 -6.20 4.92
N ILE A 146 3.22 -6.67 4.14
CA ILE A 146 1.80 -6.36 4.29
C ILE A 146 1.07 -7.68 4.47
N SER A 147 0.29 -7.79 5.53
CA SER A 147 -0.46 -8.99 5.87
C SER A 147 -1.84 -8.64 6.43
N VAL A 148 -2.69 -9.66 6.55
CA VAL A 148 -3.91 -9.55 7.34
C VAL A 148 -3.54 -9.44 8.84
N PRO A 149 -4.30 -8.68 9.67
CA PRO A 149 -3.92 -8.36 11.04
C PRO A 149 -3.73 -9.54 11.99
#